data_AF-A0A812HT45-F1
#
_entry.id   AF-A0A812HT45-F1
#
_cell.length_a   1.000
_cell.length_b   1.000
_cell.length_c   1.000
_cell.angle_alpha   90.00
_cell.angle_beta   90.00
_cell.angle_gamma   90.00
#
_symmetry.space_group_name_H-M   'P 1'
#
loop_
_entity.id
_entity.type
_entity.pdbx_description
1 polymer ?
#
loop_
_entity_poly.entity_id
_entity_poly.type
_entity_poly.pdbx_seq_one_letter_code
_entity_poly.pdbx_strand_id
1 'polypeptide(L)'
;MFGQSNLSGFTGLFATHPPLEERIRRIEPNWDDSFLSKSRSQGATFGNEQVSGFASDADFSPQDLGSQDVEPQSVAPTSSELSETGKQLISQLPQDLVDIAREPYSARFIALQLIFDGSEVQREMIKGHIPMVSHAKLLPWLDYKLPTHLRLPLLELAIPALKALSEGQKNRLCEVLRELSQTDNHYSLGEWCIINLLEKQLIAPLGFTRQNKTLKQLEESVHWLLRELAWVSHSEPQAAQRAFNSALTSLGFAEVTLEPANKNWRLSRAALELLLQLKPVQRRQFVKACRLAIESDGKITVAEGELYRVIACFLEVPEPPLTVTL
;
A
#
# COMPACT_ATOMS: atom_id res chain seq x y z
N MET A 1 -39.10 -23.88 30.34
CA MET A 1 -38.82 -25.34 30.28
C MET A 1 -39.55 -25.93 29.08
N PHE A 2 -38.82 -26.12 27.98
CA PHE A 2 -39.08 -26.97 26.80
C PHE A 2 -37.73 -26.92 26.05
N GLY A 3 -36.98 -27.93 25.65
CA GLY A 3 -37.10 -29.39 25.57
C GLY A 3 -36.17 -29.78 24.41
N GLN A 4 -34.97 -30.31 24.68
CA GLN A 4 -34.03 -30.75 23.63
C GLN A 4 -34.62 -31.95 22.87
N SER A 5 -34.64 -31.89 21.55
CA SER A 5 -34.88 -33.05 20.68
C SER A 5 -33.68 -33.25 19.75
N ASN A 6 -32.84 -34.24 20.07
CA ASN A 6 -31.91 -34.85 19.13
C ASN A 6 -32.70 -35.68 18.12
N LEU A 7 -32.77 -35.22 16.88
CA LEU A 7 -33.20 -36.02 15.74
C LEU A 7 -32.13 -35.92 14.65
N SER A 8 -31.08 -36.73 14.79
CA SER A 8 -30.23 -37.12 13.66
C SER A 8 -31.06 -38.02 12.75
N GLY A 9 -31.61 -37.50 11.65
CA GLY A 9 -32.43 -38.33 10.76
C GLY A 9 -32.85 -37.80 9.39
N PHE A 10 -32.67 -36.53 9.03
CA PHE A 10 -33.27 -36.01 7.77
C PHE A 10 -32.40 -35.12 6.87
N THR A 11 -31.06 -35.11 7.03
CA THR A 11 -30.17 -34.28 6.17
C THR A 11 -29.78 -34.92 4.83
N GLY A 12 -30.20 -36.16 4.54
CA GLY A 12 -29.77 -36.90 3.35
C GLY A 12 -30.57 -36.68 2.06
N LEU A 13 -31.77 -36.06 2.11
CA LEU A 13 -32.69 -36.04 0.96
C LEU A 13 -32.44 -34.90 -0.06
N PHE A 14 -31.57 -33.93 0.26
CA PHE A 14 -31.23 -32.80 -0.63
C PHE A 14 -29.72 -32.62 -0.83
N ALA A 15 -28.91 -33.58 -0.38
CA ALA A 15 -27.47 -33.49 -0.54
C ALA A 15 -27.07 -33.88 -1.97
N THR A 16 -26.56 -32.92 -2.76
CA THR A 16 -25.98 -33.20 -4.09
C THR A 16 -24.65 -33.96 -4.01
N HIS A 17 -24.17 -34.25 -2.80
CA HIS A 17 -22.91 -34.92 -2.54
C HIS A 17 -23.04 -35.87 -1.34
N PRO A 18 -22.26 -36.96 -1.34
CA PRO A 18 -22.16 -37.85 -0.18
C PRO A 18 -21.66 -37.09 1.06
N PRO A 19 -22.02 -37.57 2.27
CA PRO A 19 -21.62 -36.96 3.53
C PRO A 19 -20.09 -36.79 3.64
N LEU A 20 -19.67 -35.87 4.51
CA LEU A 20 -18.27 -35.45 4.62
C LEU A 20 -17.35 -36.64 4.94
N GLU A 21 -17.74 -37.55 5.85
CA GLU A 21 -16.94 -38.73 6.17
C GLU A 21 -16.70 -39.65 4.96
N GLU A 22 -17.69 -39.81 4.08
CA GLU A 22 -17.55 -40.62 2.86
C GLU A 22 -16.62 -39.96 1.83
N ARG A 23 -16.60 -38.64 1.78
CA ARG A 23 -15.66 -37.90 0.92
C ARG A 23 -14.23 -38.04 1.44
N ILE A 24 -14.04 -37.93 2.76
CA ILE A 24 -12.73 -38.09 3.40
C ILE A 24 -12.21 -39.51 3.21
N ARG A 25 -13.02 -40.56 3.46
CA ARG A 25 -12.60 -41.96 3.25
C ARG A 25 -12.25 -42.31 1.81
N ARG A 26 -12.83 -41.62 0.83
CA ARG A 26 -12.50 -41.84 -0.59
C ARG A 26 -11.12 -41.30 -0.97
N ILE A 27 -10.60 -40.32 -0.21
CA ILE A 27 -9.27 -39.73 -0.39
C ILE A 27 -8.26 -40.44 0.51
N GLU A 28 -8.64 -40.75 1.75
CA GLU A 28 -7.76 -41.32 2.76
C GLU A 28 -8.48 -42.48 3.50
N PRO A 29 -8.30 -43.73 3.06
CA PRO A 29 -9.04 -44.89 3.58
C PRO A 29 -8.76 -45.19 5.06
N ASN A 30 -7.61 -44.75 5.57
CA ASN A 30 -7.15 -44.98 6.95
C ASN A 30 -7.37 -43.75 7.85
N TRP A 31 -8.24 -42.83 7.45
CA TRP A 31 -8.57 -41.64 8.24
C TRP A 31 -9.11 -42.02 9.63
N ASP A 32 -8.47 -41.50 10.67
CA ASP A 32 -8.86 -41.66 12.07
C ASP A 32 -9.57 -40.37 12.56
N ASP A 33 -10.78 -40.51 13.09
CA ASP A 33 -11.66 -39.40 13.52
C ASP A 33 -11.17 -38.68 14.79
N SER A 34 -9.97 -39.01 15.27
CA SER A 34 -9.38 -38.44 16.48
C SER A 34 -9.18 -36.92 16.42
N PHE A 35 -9.15 -36.30 15.22
CA PHE A 35 -9.07 -34.85 15.04
C PHE A 35 -10.36 -34.08 15.39
N LEU A 36 -11.55 -34.69 15.24
CA LEU A 36 -12.83 -34.00 15.51
C LEU A 36 -13.14 -33.90 17.02
N SER A 37 -12.43 -34.68 17.85
CA SER A 37 -12.64 -34.72 19.30
C SER A 37 -11.98 -33.57 20.08
N LYS A 38 -11.07 -32.80 19.47
CA LYS A 38 -10.26 -31.78 20.17
C LYS A 38 -10.72 -30.33 20.07
N SER A 39 -11.85 -30.04 19.44
CA SER A 39 -12.44 -28.70 19.51
C SER A 39 -13.95 -28.74 19.44
N ARG A 40 -14.57 -29.13 20.56
CA ARG A 40 -15.96 -28.82 20.85
C ARG A 40 -16.03 -28.05 22.17
N SER A 41 -15.30 -26.94 22.23
CA SER A 41 -15.70 -25.83 23.10
C SER A 41 -16.89 -25.13 22.44
N GLN A 42 -17.91 -24.89 23.25
CA GLN A 42 -19.23 -24.45 22.83
C GLN A 42 -19.23 -22.97 22.41
N GLY A 43 -19.92 -22.68 21.31
CA GLY A 43 -20.84 -21.54 21.23
C GLY A 43 -20.32 -20.24 20.60
N ALA A 44 -20.55 -20.07 19.30
CA ALA A 44 -20.99 -18.78 18.75
C ALA A 44 -21.98 -19.03 17.60
N THR A 45 -23.20 -18.55 17.79
CA THR A 45 -24.28 -18.46 16.82
C THR A 45 -23.83 -17.75 15.54
N PHE A 46 -24.07 -18.36 14.38
CA PHE A 46 -23.89 -17.72 13.08
C PHE A 46 -25.00 -16.69 12.85
N GLY A 47 -24.65 -15.42 12.98
CA GLY A 47 -25.44 -14.27 12.54
C GLY A 47 -24.61 -13.44 11.57
N ASN A 48 -25.06 -13.42 10.31
CA ASN A 48 -24.77 -12.49 9.21
C ASN A 48 -23.32 -12.03 8.94
N GLU A 49 -22.90 -12.24 7.69
CA GLU A 49 -21.62 -11.85 7.13
C GLU A 49 -21.31 -10.34 7.26
N GLN A 50 -20.32 -10.00 8.09
CA GLN A 50 -19.39 -8.90 7.85
C GLN A 50 -18.00 -9.33 8.33
N VAL A 51 -17.14 -9.73 7.39
CA VAL A 51 -15.73 -10.04 7.68
C VAL A 51 -14.98 -8.73 7.82
N SER A 52 -14.94 -8.20 9.05
CA SER A 52 -13.91 -7.26 9.49
C SER A 52 -12.90 -8.06 10.30
N GLY A 53 -11.84 -8.53 9.63
CA GLY A 53 -10.77 -9.28 10.26
C GLY A 53 -9.72 -8.31 10.79
N PHE A 54 -9.72 -8.03 12.10
CA PHE A 54 -8.54 -7.79 12.93
C PHE A 54 -9.00 -7.57 14.38
N ALA A 55 -9.04 -8.64 15.17
CA ALA A 55 -9.08 -8.60 16.62
C ALA A 55 -8.51 -9.92 17.15
N SER A 56 -7.19 -9.99 17.32
CA SER A 56 -6.57 -10.96 18.23
C SER A 56 -6.20 -10.18 19.49
N ASP A 57 -7.13 -10.13 20.42
CA ASP A 57 -6.85 -9.70 21.79
C ASP A 57 -6.25 -10.90 22.53
N ALA A 58 -5.06 -10.70 23.09
CA ALA A 58 -4.33 -11.72 23.82
C ALA A 58 -4.72 -11.66 25.29
N ASP A 59 -5.15 -12.79 25.87
CA ASP A 59 -5.23 -12.94 27.32
C ASP A 59 -4.02 -13.75 27.80
N PHE A 60 -3.00 -13.03 28.29
CA PHE A 60 -1.94 -13.59 29.12
C PHE A 60 -1.71 -12.64 30.30
N SER A 61 -2.04 -13.11 31.49
CA SER A 61 -1.79 -12.41 32.76
C SER A 61 -0.29 -12.20 33.01
N PRO A 62 0.12 -11.08 33.64
CA PRO A 62 1.52 -10.75 33.82
C PRO A 62 2.10 -11.45 35.05
N GLN A 63 3.22 -12.14 34.86
CA GLN A 63 4.10 -12.53 35.96
C GLN A 63 5.37 -11.67 35.87
N ASP A 64 5.54 -10.89 36.93
CA ASP A 64 6.66 -10.01 37.28
C ASP A 64 8.02 -10.72 37.19
N LEU A 65 9.01 -10.08 36.55
CA LEU A 65 10.46 -10.27 36.75
C LEU A 65 11.27 -9.28 35.90
N GLY A 66 11.92 -8.32 36.56
CA GLY A 66 13.31 -7.93 36.25
C GLY A 66 13.54 -6.87 35.18
N SER A 67 13.84 -5.66 35.65
CA SER A 67 14.44 -4.53 34.93
C SER A 67 15.67 -4.89 34.09
N GLN A 68 15.63 -4.56 32.78
CA GLN A 68 16.78 -4.25 31.93
C GLN A 68 16.35 -3.29 30.81
N ASP A 69 17.28 -2.43 30.42
CA ASP A 69 17.12 -1.20 29.65
C ASP A 69 16.29 -1.35 28.35
N VAL A 70 15.23 -0.54 28.25
CA VAL A 70 14.37 -0.47 27.06
C VAL A 70 14.85 0.69 26.20
N GLU A 71 15.57 0.34 25.12
CA GLU A 71 15.69 1.18 23.92
C GLU A 71 14.29 1.67 23.51
N PRO A 72 14.14 2.91 23.00
CA PRO A 72 12.83 3.40 22.58
C PRO A 72 12.35 2.59 21.37
N GLN A 73 11.59 1.52 21.63
CA GLN A 73 10.80 0.86 20.62
C GLN A 73 9.79 1.88 20.12
N SER A 74 9.94 2.31 18.87
CA SER A 74 8.96 3.09 18.15
C SER A 74 7.64 2.33 18.20
N VAL A 75 6.74 2.78 19.08
CA VAL A 75 5.40 2.24 19.23
C VAL A 75 4.71 2.43 17.88
N ALA A 76 4.49 1.34 17.16
CA ALA A 76 3.71 1.39 15.94
C ALA A 76 2.31 1.92 16.31
N PRO A 77 1.80 2.96 15.64
CA PRO A 77 0.51 3.55 15.98
C PRO A 77 -0.59 2.50 15.94
N THR A 78 -1.50 2.57 16.89
CA THR A 78 -2.62 1.64 16.98
C THR A 78 -3.57 1.84 15.79
N SER A 79 -4.33 0.81 15.44
CA SER A 79 -5.32 0.88 14.34
C SER A 79 -6.36 2.00 14.55
N SER A 80 -6.64 2.35 15.81
CA SER A 80 -7.54 3.45 16.18
C SER A 80 -6.94 4.82 15.85
N GLU A 81 -5.67 5.06 16.23
CA GLU A 81 -4.96 6.33 15.96
C GLU A 81 -4.81 6.57 14.45
N LEU A 82 -4.51 5.52 13.69
CA LEU A 82 -4.46 5.59 12.23
C LEU A 82 -5.82 5.93 11.61
N SER A 83 -6.91 5.38 12.16
CA SER A 83 -8.27 5.69 11.71
C SER A 83 -8.66 7.15 11.98
N GLU A 84 -8.31 7.67 13.16
CA GLU A 84 -8.56 9.07 13.52
C GLU A 84 -7.77 10.04 12.64
N THR A 85 -6.49 9.75 12.42
CA THR A 85 -5.63 10.54 11.54
C THR A 85 -6.20 10.59 10.12
N GLY A 86 -6.65 9.45 9.59
CA GLY A 86 -7.32 9.38 8.29
C GLY A 86 -8.61 10.22 8.22
N LYS A 87 -9.45 10.18 9.27
CA LYS A 87 -10.67 11.00 9.35
C LYS A 87 -10.34 12.49 9.37
N GLN A 88 -9.32 12.91 10.11
CA GLN A 88 -8.88 14.30 10.16
C GLN A 88 -8.40 14.78 8.79
N LEU A 89 -7.62 13.99 8.07
CA LEU A 89 -7.18 14.33 6.71
C LEU A 89 -8.34 14.43 5.73
N ILE A 90 -9.26 13.46 5.74
CA ILE A 90 -10.43 13.47 4.85
C ILE A 90 -11.33 14.68 5.14
N SER A 91 -11.44 15.10 6.40
CA SER A 91 -12.26 16.27 6.79
C SER A 91 -11.74 17.61 6.23
N GLN A 92 -10.48 17.66 5.78
CA GLN A 92 -9.91 18.85 5.13
C GLN A 92 -10.26 18.95 3.63
N LEU A 93 -10.82 17.88 3.04
CA LEU A 93 -11.16 17.83 1.63
C LEU A 93 -12.59 18.39 1.40
N PRO A 94 -12.80 19.17 0.33
CA PRO A 94 -14.15 19.50 -0.14
C PRO A 94 -14.98 18.25 -0.38
N GLN A 95 -16.24 18.25 0.09
CA GLN A 95 -17.14 17.09 -0.02
C GLN A 95 -17.33 16.63 -1.47
N ASP A 96 -17.42 17.56 -2.41
CA ASP A 96 -17.54 17.26 -3.84
C ASP A 96 -16.36 16.45 -4.38
N LEU A 97 -15.12 16.73 -3.93
CA LEU A 97 -13.93 15.95 -4.31
C LEU A 97 -13.94 14.56 -3.69
N VAL A 98 -14.42 14.44 -2.45
CA VAL A 98 -14.62 13.14 -1.77
C VAL A 98 -15.64 12.29 -2.54
N ASP A 99 -16.72 12.89 -3.01
CA ASP A 99 -17.76 12.20 -3.78
C ASP A 99 -17.24 11.79 -5.17
N ILE A 100 -16.48 12.66 -5.85
CA ILE A 100 -15.79 12.34 -7.10
C ILE A 100 -14.84 11.15 -6.91
N ALA A 101 -14.06 11.12 -5.82
CA ALA A 101 -13.12 10.05 -5.52
C ALA A 101 -13.81 8.69 -5.27
N ARG A 102 -15.04 8.68 -4.74
CA ARG A 102 -15.77 7.44 -4.41
C ARG A 102 -16.55 6.83 -5.56
N GLU A 103 -16.83 7.60 -6.60
CA GLU A 103 -17.59 7.15 -7.78
C GLU A 103 -16.63 6.55 -8.83
N PRO A 104 -16.74 5.28 -9.25
CA PRO A 104 -15.73 4.62 -10.12
C PRO A 104 -15.37 5.39 -11.39
N TYR A 105 -16.37 5.96 -12.08
CA TYR A 105 -16.15 6.68 -13.32
C TYR A 105 -15.44 8.03 -13.10
N SER A 106 -15.91 8.79 -12.10
CA SER A 106 -15.44 10.11 -11.73
C SER A 106 -14.09 10.05 -10.99
N ALA A 107 -13.79 8.96 -10.28
CA ALA A 107 -12.53 8.75 -9.57
C ALA A 107 -11.30 8.81 -10.48
N ARG A 108 -11.47 8.49 -11.77
CA ARG A 108 -10.41 8.64 -12.79
C ARG A 108 -9.95 10.09 -12.91
N PHE A 109 -10.87 11.04 -12.72
CA PHE A 109 -10.55 12.46 -12.75
C PHE A 109 -9.58 12.86 -11.64
N ILE A 110 -9.67 12.25 -10.46
CA ILE A 110 -8.72 12.52 -9.36
C ILE A 110 -7.29 12.24 -9.81
N ALA A 111 -7.04 11.09 -10.43
CA ALA A 111 -5.72 10.74 -10.93
C ALA A 111 -5.23 11.74 -12.00
N LEU A 112 -6.12 12.15 -12.91
CA LEU A 112 -5.81 13.13 -13.96
C LEU A 112 -5.51 14.53 -13.37
N GLN A 113 -6.30 14.98 -12.40
CA GLN A 113 -6.12 16.25 -11.71
C GLN A 113 -4.79 16.31 -10.96
N LEU A 114 -4.36 15.20 -10.35
CA LEU A 114 -3.11 15.19 -9.59
C LEU A 114 -1.84 15.25 -10.46
N ILE A 115 -1.93 14.82 -11.73
CA ILE A 115 -0.85 14.95 -12.72
C ILE A 115 -0.93 16.29 -13.48
N PHE A 116 -2.08 16.96 -13.43
CA PHE A 116 -2.31 18.18 -14.18
C PHE A 116 -1.33 19.30 -13.79
N ASP A 117 -0.53 19.74 -14.76
CA ASP A 117 0.52 20.76 -14.62
C ASP A 117 0.00 22.20 -14.81
N GLY A 118 -1.26 22.36 -15.23
CA GLY A 118 -1.85 23.67 -15.56
C GLY A 118 -1.73 24.06 -17.05
N SER A 119 -1.06 23.27 -17.88
CA SER A 119 -0.88 23.55 -19.30
C SER A 119 -2.17 23.35 -20.09
N GLU A 120 -2.37 24.16 -21.13
CA GLU A 120 -3.54 24.03 -21.99
C GLU A 120 -3.51 22.71 -22.79
N VAL A 121 -2.31 22.20 -23.08
CA VAL A 121 -2.12 20.90 -23.76
C VAL A 121 -2.69 19.77 -22.91
N GLN A 122 -2.28 19.67 -21.64
CA GLN A 122 -2.83 18.65 -20.74
C GLN A 122 -4.33 18.87 -20.48
N ARG A 123 -4.80 20.13 -20.41
CA ARG A 123 -6.22 20.43 -20.24
C ARG A 123 -7.05 19.86 -21.38
N GLU A 124 -6.64 20.07 -22.63
CA GLU A 124 -7.34 19.53 -23.81
C GLU A 124 -7.28 18.00 -23.86
N MET A 125 -6.15 17.39 -23.50
CA MET A 125 -6.05 15.93 -23.37
C MET A 125 -7.04 15.38 -22.33
N ILE A 126 -7.07 15.97 -21.14
CA ILE A 126 -7.99 15.57 -20.06
C ILE A 126 -9.45 15.73 -20.49
N LYS A 127 -9.81 16.86 -21.13
CA LYS A 127 -11.16 17.08 -21.69
C LYS A 127 -11.55 15.97 -22.67
N GLY A 128 -10.62 15.52 -23.52
CA GLY A 128 -10.84 14.43 -24.48
C GLY A 128 -11.12 13.07 -23.82
N HIS A 129 -10.65 12.84 -22.60
CA HIS A 129 -10.87 11.60 -21.85
C HIS A 129 -12.13 11.61 -20.97
N ILE A 130 -12.80 12.76 -20.85
CA ILE A 130 -14.00 12.95 -20.05
C ILE A 130 -15.19 13.19 -21.00
N PRO A 131 -16.34 12.53 -20.81
CA PRO A 131 -17.54 12.80 -21.61
C PRO A 131 -17.99 14.24 -21.40
N MET A 132 -18.47 14.86 -22.48
CA MET A 132 -18.98 16.23 -22.44
C MET A 132 -20.04 16.45 -21.35
N VAL A 133 -20.89 15.44 -21.09
CA VAL A 133 -21.92 15.50 -20.04
C VAL A 133 -21.35 15.66 -18.62
N SER A 134 -20.11 15.21 -18.39
CA SER A 134 -19.43 15.30 -17.09
C SER A 134 -18.52 16.53 -16.98
N HIS A 135 -18.31 17.27 -18.07
CA HIS A 135 -17.40 18.43 -18.10
C HIS A 135 -17.79 19.49 -17.07
N ALA A 136 -19.07 19.83 -16.98
CA ALA A 136 -19.58 20.85 -16.05
C ALA A 136 -19.35 20.48 -14.58
N LYS A 137 -19.34 19.18 -14.24
CA LYS A 137 -19.12 18.70 -12.86
C LYS A 137 -17.63 18.58 -12.52
N LEU A 138 -16.80 18.12 -13.46
CA LEU A 138 -15.41 17.72 -13.18
C LEU A 138 -14.38 18.82 -13.52
N LEU A 139 -14.48 19.46 -14.69
CA LEU A 139 -13.45 20.41 -15.14
C LEU A 139 -13.21 21.61 -14.21
N PRO A 140 -14.20 22.15 -13.48
CA PRO A 140 -13.93 23.21 -12.50
C PRO A 140 -12.90 22.84 -11.42
N TRP A 141 -12.75 21.54 -11.14
CA TRP A 141 -11.79 21.05 -10.15
C TRP A 141 -10.36 20.97 -10.67
N LEU A 142 -10.11 21.09 -11.99
CA LEU A 142 -8.73 21.09 -12.52
C LEU A 142 -7.90 22.25 -11.97
N ASP A 143 -8.53 23.41 -11.81
CA ASP A 143 -7.87 24.62 -11.33
C ASP A 143 -7.86 24.74 -9.80
N TYR A 144 -8.46 23.76 -9.11
CA TYR A 144 -8.47 23.73 -7.65
C TYR A 144 -7.08 23.38 -7.11
N LYS A 145 -6.48 24.32 -6.38
CA LYS A 145 -5.15 24.15 -5.76
C LYS A 145 -5.25 23.28 -4.52
N LEU A 146 -5.16 21.97 -4.71
CA LEU A 146 -5.12 21.00 -3.62
C LEU A 146 -3.78 21.11 -2.85
N PRO A 147 -3.81 21.30 -1.52
CA PRO A 147 -2.62 21.24 -0.68
C PRO A 147 -1.84 19.94 -0.89
N THR A 148 -0.51 20.02 -0.96
CA THR A 148 0.35 18.88 -1.33
C THR A 148 0.13 17.69 -0.40
N HIS A 149 -0.03 17.92 0.90
CA HIS A 149 -0.24 16.85 1.89
C HIS A 149 -1.58 16.11 1.76
N LEU A 150 -2.54 16.64 0.99
CA LEU A 150 -3.84 16.01 0.73
C LEU A 150 -3.91 15.28 -0.62
N ARG A 151 -2.89 15.41 -1.47
CA ARG A 151 -2.86 14.78 -2.80
C ARG A 151 -2.90 13.27 -2.72
N LEU A 152 -1.94 12.67 -2.01
CA LEU A 152 -1.89 11.22 -1.86
C LEU A 152 -3.08 10.65 -1.07
N PRO A 153 -3.54 11.25 0.06
CA PRO A 153 -4.76 10.82 0.73
C PRO A 153 -6.00 10.82 -0.17
N LEU A 154 -6.17 11.84 -1.02
CA LEU A 154 -7.27 11.90 -1.97
C LEU A 154 -7.17 10.79 -3.03
N LEU A 155 -5.96 10.50 -3.49
CA LEU A 155 -5.70 9.38 -4.41
C LEU A 155 -6.02 8.03 -3.77
N GLU A 156 -5.57 7.81 -2.53
CA GLU A 156 -5.81 6.57 -1.78
C GLU A 156 -7.31 6.34 -1.54
N LEU A 157 -8.05 7.41 -1.24
CA LEU A 157 -9.51 7.39 -1.15
C LEU A 157 -10.17 6.95 -2.46
N ALA A 158 -9.58 7.30 -3.60
CA ALA A 158 -10.08 6.94 -4.93
C ALA A 158 -9.75 5.50 -5.35
N ILE A 159 -8.72 4.85 -4.76
CA ILE A 159 -8.25 3.51 -5.17
C ILE A 159 -9.38 2.46 -5.17
N PRO A 160 -10.25 2.32 -4.15
CA PRO A 160 -11.31 1.32 -4.16
C PRO A 160 -12.28 1.51 -5.34
N ALA A 161 -12.65 2.76 -5.65
CA ALA A 161 -13.52 3.08 -6.77
C ALA A 161 -12.83 2.80 -8.11
N LEU A 162 -11.54 3.13 -8.24
CA LEU A 162 -10.73 2.83 -9.41
C LEU A 162 -10.55 1.31 -9.61
N LYS A 163 -10.47 0.52 -8.54
CA LYS A 163 -10.40 -0.94 -8.60
C LYS A 163 -11.68 -1.58 -9.16
N ALA A 164 -12.83 -0.90 -9.08
CA ALA A 164 -14.10 -1.36 -9.65
C ALA A 164 -14.21 -1.18 -11.17
N LEU A 165 -13.27 -0.45 -11.80
CA LEU A 165 -13.20 -0.31 -13.25
C LEU A 165 -12.87 -1.65 -13.94
N SER A 166 -13.24 -1.77 -15.22
CA SER A 166 -12.81 -2.92 -16.04
C SER A 166 -11.29 -2.89 -16.30
N GLU A 167 -10.69 -4.04 -16.61
CA GLU A 167 -9.24 -4.10 -16.90
C GLU A 167 -8.82 -3.18 -18.05
N GLY A 168 -9.62 -3.12 -19.12
CA GLY A 168 -9.38 -2.20 -20.24
C GLY A 168 -9.44 -0.73 -19.81
N GLN A 169 -10.35 -0.37 -18.90
CA GLN A 169 -10.43 0.99 -18.36
C GLN A 169 -9.25 1.34 -17.45
N LYS A 170 -8.77 0.39 -16.63
CA LYS A 170 -7.60 0.56 -15.78
C LYS A 170 -6.32 0.75 -16.61
N ASN A 171 -6.12 -0.09 -17.62
CA ASN A 171 -4.98 0.02 -18.52
C ASN A 171 -5.01 1.35 -19.28
N ARG A 172 -6.19 1.73 -19.81
CA ARG A 172 -6.33 3.02 -20.51
C ARG A 172 -6.06 4.21 -19.60
N LEU A 173 -6.51 4.18 -18.34
CA LEU A 173 -6.19 5.22 -17.37
C LEU A 173 -4.67 5.35 -17.18
N CYS A 174 -3.97 4.24 -16.94
CA CYS A 174 -2.52 4.27 -16.72
C CYS A 174 -1.74 4.71 -17.97
N GLU A 175 -2.22 4.39 -19.17
CA GLU A 175 -1.69 4.94 -20.42
C GLU A 175 -1.84 6.46 -20.49
N VAL A 176 -3.04 6.98 -20.24
CA VAL A 176 -3.30 8.43 -20.28
C VAL A 176 -2.46 9.17 -19.27
N LEU A 177 -2.30 8.65 -18.05
CA LEU A 177 -1.44 9.26 -17.03
C LEU A 177 0.02 9.34 -17.49
N ARG A 178 0.53 8.29 -18.16
CA ARG A 178 1.88 8.28 -18.75
C ARG A 178 2.01 9.23 -19.94
N GLU A 179 0.97 9.38 -20.75
CA GLU A 179 0.93 10.34 -21.86
C GLU A 179 0.98 11.78 -21.31
N LEU A 180 0.17 12.08 -20.29
CA LEU A 180 0.14 13.40 -19.65
C LEU A 180 1.51 13.78 -19.05
N SER A 181 2.13 12.89 -18.28
CA SER A 181 3.42 13.12 -17.64
C SER A 181 4.62 13.22 -18.59
N GLN A 182 4.41 13.06 -19.90
CA GLN A 182 5.43 13.23 -20.93
C GLN A 182 5.29 14.55 -21.70
N THR A 183 4.22 15.31 -21.43
CA THR A 183 3.89 16.53 -22.17
C THR A 183 4.88 17.67 -21.93
N ASP A 184 5.44 17.75 -20.72
CA ASP A 184 6.29 18.86 -20.26
C ASP A 184 7.80 18.52 -20.27
N ASN A 185 8.18 17.32 -20.75
CA ASN A 185 9.53 16.76 -20.66
C ASN A 185 10.13 16.73 -19.23
N HIS A 186 9.33 16.94 -18.19
CA HIS A 186 9.79 17.01 -16.80
C HIS A 186 9.05 16.01 -15.92
N TYR A 187 9.59 14.79 -15.83
CA TYR A 187 8.97 13.76 -15.00
C TYR A 187 9.29 13.98 -13.52
N SER A 188 8.36 14.63 -12.82
CA SER A 188 8.51 14.99 -11.41
C SER A 188 8.37 13.78 -10.47
N LEU A 189 8.92 13.89 -9.25
CA LEU A 189 8.78 12.85 -8.22
C LEU A 189 7.30 12.61 -7.87
N GLY A 190 6.48 13.67 -7.81
CA GLY A 190 5.06 13.55 -7.49
C GLY A 190 4.29 12.76 -8.54
N GLU A 191 4.47 13.08 -9.83
CA GLU A 191 3.86 12.33 -10.93
C GLU A 191 4.34 10.88 -10.95
N TRP A 192 5.64 10.65 -10.72
CA TRP A 192 6.17 9.31 -10.59
C TRP A 192 5.48 8.55 -9.45
N CYS A 193 5.34 9.15 -8.27
CA CYS A 193 4.68 8.52 -7.13
C CYS A 193 3.22 8.13 -7.45
N ILE A 194 2.45 9.06 -8.02
CA ILE A 194 1.04 8.86 -8.38
C ILE A 194 0.89 7.72 -9.39
N ILE A 195 1.64 7.76 -10.51
CA ILE A 195 1.56 6.76 -11.57
C ILE A 195 1.96 5.39 -11.03
N ASN A 196 3.07 5.30 -10.31
CA ASN A 196 3.56 4.02 -9.80
C ASN A 196 2.64 3.40 -8.76
N LEU A 197 2.07 4.22 -7.86
CA LEU A 197 1.11 3.76 -6.88
C LEU A 197 -0.14 3.21 -7.56
N LEU A 198 -0.71 3.96 -8.52
CA LEU A 198 -1.90 3.54 -9.25
C LEU A 198 -1.65 2.27 -10.07
N GLU A 199 -0.57 2.22 -10.83
CA GLU A 199 -0.23 1.03 -11.62
C GLU A 199 -0.10 -0.20 -10.73
N LYS A 200 0.63 -0.10 -9.60
CA LYS A 200 0.79 -1.22 -8.66
C LYS A 200 -0.54 -1.66 -8.06
N GLN A 201 -1.49 -0.74 -7.85
CA GLN A 201 -2.77 -1.02 -7.21
C GLN A 201 -3.86 -1.48 -8.20
N LEU A 202 -3.81 -1.04 -9.45
CA LEU A 202 -4.85 -1.28 -10.45
C LEU A 202 -4.49 -2.40 -11.41
N ILE A 203 -3.22 -2.50 -11.80
CA ILE A 203 -2.77 -3.50 -12.78
C ILE A 203 -2.38 -4.77 -12.04
N ALA A 204 -3.07 -5.86 -12.34
CA ALA A 204 -2.70 -7.16 -11.81
C ALA A 204 -1.30 -7.56 -12.34
N PRO A 205 -0.40 -8.08 -11.50
CA PRO A 205 0.90 -8.54 -11.97
C PRO A 205 0.72 -9.69 -12.96
N LEU A 206 1.44 -9.63 -14.07
CA LEU A 206 1.51 -10.72 -15.04
C LEU A 206 2.39 -11.83 -14.48
N GLY A 207 1.76 -12.77 -13.77
CA GLY A 207 2.42 -13.96 -13.22
C GLY A 207 2.95 -13.80 -11.80
N PHE A 208 3.72 -14.79 -11.36
CA PHE A 208 4.25 -14.87 -9.99
C PHE A 208 5.72 -14.46 -9.92
N THR A 209 6.01 -13.39 -9.17
CA THR A 209 7.39 -12.99 -8.87
C THR A 209 7.99 -13.91 -7.82
N ARG A 210 9.08 -14.61 -8.16
CA ARG A 210 9.80 -15.48 -7.21
C ARG A 210 10.52 -14.64 -6.15
N GLN A 211 10.15 -14.84 -4.89
CA GLN A 211 10.68 -14.11 -3.73
C GLN A 211 11.84 -14.85 -3.05
N ASN A 212 12.91 -15.14 -3.81
CA ASN A 212 14.02 -15.97 -3.34
C ASN A 212 15.37 -15.22 -3.23
N LYS A 213 15.42 -13.97 -3.69
CA LYS A 213 16.66 -13.17 -3.71
C LYS A 213 16.99 -12.63 -2.33
N THR A 214 18.28 -12.32 -2.15
CA THR A 214 18.77 -11.64 -0.96
C THR A 214 19.20 -10.20 -1.24
N LEU A 215 19.27 -9.35 -0.20
CA LEU A 215 19.77 -7.97 -0.30
C LEU A 215 21.14 -7.93 -0.96
N LYS A 216 22.06 -8.82 -0.55
CA LYS A 216 23.41 -8.94 -1.14
C LYS A 216 23.38 -9.31 -2.64
N GLN A 217 22.36 -10.03 -3.10
CA GLN A 217 22.23 -10.36 -4.53
C GLN A 217 21.66 -9.21 -5.37
N LEU A 218 20.94 -8.27 -4.72
CA LEU A 218 20.32 -7.11 -5.35
C LEU A 218 20.96 -5.81 -4.84
N GLU A 219 22.26 -5.88 -4.56
CA GLU A 219 23.03 -4.81 -3.95
C GLU A 219 22.95 -3.51 -4.77
N GLU A 220 23.09 -3.58 -6.09
CA GLU A 220 22.97 -2.42 -6.98
C GLU A 220 21.60 -1.74 -6.87
N SER A 221 20.51 -2.53 -6.81
CA SER A 221 19.15 -1.99 -6.70
C SER A 221 18.89 -1.36 -5.33
N VAL A 222 19.46 -1.94 -4.26
CA VAL A 222 19.41 -1.37 -2.90
C VAL A 222 20.13 -0.03 -2.86
N HIS A 223 21.37 0.02 -3.34
CA HIS A 223 22.16 1.25 -3.39
C HIS A 223 21.48 2.34 -4.22
N TRP A 224 20.90 1.96 -5.38
CA TRP A 224 20.20 2.91 -6.25
C TRP A 224 19.06 3.62 -5.52
N LEU A 225 18.13 2.88 -4.92
CA LEU A 225 16.98 3.50 -4.26
C LEU A 225 17.35 4.26 -2.99
N LEU A 226 18.30 3.75 -2.19
CA LEU A 226 18.75 4.46 -1.00
C LEU A 226 19.47 5.77 -1.35
N ARG A 227 20.22 5.80 -2.45
CA ARG A 227 20.84 7.02 -2.97
C ARG A 227 19.78 8.05 -3.37
N GLU A 228 18.80 7.65 -4.17
CA GLU A 228 17.74 8.57 -4.60
C GLU A 228 16.94 9.10 -3.41
N LEU A 229 16.61 8.23 -2.45
CA LEU A 229 15.94 8.63 -1.23
C LEU A 229 16.77 9.60 -0.38
N ALA A 230 18.09 9.39 -0.27
CA ALA A 230 18.97 10.30 0.46
C ALA A 230 19.03 11.71 -0.16
N TRP A 231 19.03 11.79 -1.50
CA TRP A 231 18.99 13.07 -2.22
C TRP A 231 17.61 13.75 -2.19
N VAL A 232 16.53 12.98 -2.08
CA VAL A 232 15.19 13.54 -1.84
C VAL A 232 15.06 14.08 -0.43
N SER A 233 15.65 13.39 0.55
CA SER A 233 15.51 13.75 1.97
C SER A 233 16.41 14.93 2.37
N HIS A 234 17.59 15.06 1.76
CA HIS A 234 18.56 16.07 2.18
C HIS A 234 19.12 16.87 1.02
N SER A 235 19.07 18.20 1.18
CA SER A 235 19.70 19.13 0.24
C SER A 235 21.22 19.27 0.46
N GLU A 236 21.70 19.00 1.68
CA GLU A 236 23.13 19.10 2.00
C GLU A 236 23.85 17.77 1.72
N PRO A 237 24.95 17.77 0.94
CA PRO A 237 25.66 16.54 0.58
C PRO A 237 26.17 15.73 1.78
N GLN A 238 26.60 16.40 2.86
CA GLN A 238 27.08 15.71 4.06
C GLN A 238 25.95 15.00 4.82
N ALA A 239 24.78 15.63 4.91
CA ALA A 239 23.60 15.04 5.53
C ALA A 239 23.10 13.84 4.70
N ALA A 240 23.01 14.01 3.37
CA ALA A 240 22.64 12.95 2.44
C ALA A 240 23.58 11.73 2.55
N GLN A 241 24.89 11.96 2.62
CA GLN A 241 25.88 10.88 2.80
C GLN A 241 25.69 10.13 4.12
N ARG A 242 25.40 10.84 5.22
CA ARG A 242 25.18 10.21 6.53
C ARG A 242 23.92 9.37 6.54
N ALA A 243 22.81 9.89 6.01
CA ALA A 243 21.55 9.15 5.91
C ALA A 243 21.70 7.88 5.04
N PHE A 244 22.39 8.01 3.91
CA PHE A 244 22.71 6.90 3.02
C PHE A 244 23.54 5.82 3.72
N ASN A 245 24.66 6.20 4.35
CA ASN A 245 25.52 5.26 5.07
C ASN A 245 24.77 4.59 6.23
N SER A 246 23.97 5.35 6.99
CA SER A 246 23.21 4.80 8.11
C SER A 246 22.21 3.73 7.65
N ALA A 247 21.50 3.97 6.54
CA ALA A 247 20.62 2.97 5.94
C ALA A 247 21.39 1.74 5.44
N LEU A 248 22.55 1.91 4.79
CA LEU A 248 23.40 0.79 4.34
C LEU A 248 23.92 -0.06 5.50
N THR A 249 24.42 0.58 6.56
CA THR A 249 24.92 -0.12 7.75
C THR A 249 23.80 -0.92 8.43
N SER A 250 22.57 -0.37 8.50
CA SER A 250 21.41 -1.09 9.05
C SER A 250 21.07 -2.38 8.29
N LEU A 251 21.41 -2.44 7.01
CA LEU A 251 21.22 -3.60 6.13
C LEU A 251 22.45 -4.53 6.08
N GLY A 252 23.54 -4.17 6.76
CA GLY A 252 24.78 -4.93 6.80
C GLY A 252 25.67 -4.76 5.55
N PHE A 253 25.53 -3.64 4.82
CA PHE A 253 26.44 -3.26 3.74
C PHE A 253 27.59 -2.39 4.25
N ALA A 254 28.67 -2.35 3.47
CA ALA A 254 29.77 -1.41 3.71
C ALA A 254 29.35 0.02 3.33
N GLU A 255 30.01 1.01 3.93
CA GLU A 255 29.80 2.40 3.56
C GLU A 255 30.32 2.66 2.14
N VAL A 256 29.55 3.41 1.36
CA VAL A 256 29.87 3.76 -0.03
C VAL A 256 29.71 5.25 -0.21
N THR A 257 30.62 5.87 -0.96
CA THR A 257 30.51 7.30 -1.29
C THR A 257 29.24 7.54 -2.11
N LEU A 258 28.42 8.48 -1.66
CA LEU A 258 27.20 8.89 -2.32
C LEU A 258 27.54 9.59 -3.64
N GLU A 259 27.14 8.94 -4.74
CA GLU A 259 27.21 9.54 -6.06
C GLU A 259 26.11 10.61 -6.25
N PRO A 260 26.27 11.59 -7.16
CA PRO A 260 25.33 12.71 -7.34
C PRO A 260 23.90 12.27 -7.68
N ALA A 261 22.88 13.05 -7.34
CA ALA A 261 21.48 12.70 -7.62
C ALA A 261 21.25 12.35 -9.10
N ASN A 262 20.64 11.19 -9.38
CA ASN A 262 20.24 10.83 -10.73
C ASN A 262 18.75 11.10 -10.90
N LYS A 263 18.39 12.18 -11.59
CA LYS A 263 16.99 12.56 -11.82
C LYS A 263 16.20 11.59 -12.73
N ASN A 264 16.72 10.39 -12.98
CA ASN A 264 16.11 9.37 -13.82
C ASN A 264 15.25 8.39 -13.00
N TRP A 265 14.03 8.81 -12.70
CA TRP A 265 13.03 8.00 -11.99
C TRP A 265 12.62 6.70 -12.72
N ARG A 266 12.91 6.55 -14.02
CA ARG A 266 12.65 5.31 -14.76
C ARG A 266 13.49 4.15 -14.23
N LEU A 267 14.73 4.42 -13.81
CA LEU A 267 15.60 3.40 -13.23
C LEU A 267 15.15 2.99 -11.82
N SER A 268 14.55 3.92 -11.07
CA SER A 268 13.98 3.65 -9.75
C SER A 268 12.82 2.65 -9.81
N ARG A 269 11.97 2.70 -10.86
CA ARG A 269 10.94 1.68 -11.14
C ARG A 269 11.57 0.30 -11.30
N ALA A 270 12.58 0.19 -12.18
CA ALA A 270 13.24 -1.09 -12.45
C ALA A 270 13.92 -1.67 -11.20
N ALA A 271 14.56 -0.80 -10.39
CA ALA A 271 15.13 -1.20 -9.11
C ALA A 271 14.06 -1.74 -8.14
N LEU A 272 12.88 -1.09 -8.04
CA LEU A 272 11.77 -1.58 -7.23
C LEU A 272 11.23 -2.94 -7.70
N GLU A 273 11.11 -3.15 -9.01
CA GLU A 273 10.70 -4.45 -9.59
C GLU A 273 11.68 -5.57 -9.28
N LEU A 274 12.98 -5.28 -9.28
CA LEU A 274 14.01 -6.23 -8.85
C LEU A 274 13.89 -6.53 -7.36
N LEU A 275 13.70 -5.51 -6.51
CA LEU A 275 13.57 -5.68 -5.06
C LEU A 275 12.30 -6.43 -4.65
N LEU A 276 11.26 -6.50 -5.49
CA LEU A 276 10.11 -7.37 -5.26
C LEU A 276 10.49 -8.87 -5.20
N GLN A 277 11.63 -9.25 -5.79
CA GLN A 277 12.16 -10.62 -5.74
C GLN A 277 12.82 -10.97 -4.39
N LEU A 278 12.98 -9.99 -3.49
CA LEU A 278 13.51 -10.23 -2.15
C LEU A 278 12.59 -11.12 -1.32
N LYS A 279 13.19 -11.91 -0.43
CA LYS A 279 12.45 -12.63 0.61
C LYS A 279 11.64 -11.65 1.48
N PRO A 280 10.43 -12.00 1.95
CA PRO A 280 9.57 -11.10 2.74
C PRO A 280 10.24 -10.43 3.95
N VAL A 281 11.09 -11.16 4.67
CA VAL A 281 11.85 -10.62 5.82
C VAL A 281 12.77 -9.48 5.38
N GLN A 282 13.42 -9.64 4.23
CA GLN A 282 14.37 -8.66 3.72
C GLN A 282 13.68 -7.46 3.06
N ARG A 283 12.48 -7.63 2.49
CA ARG A 283 11.62 -6.50 2.09
C ARG A 283 11.31 -5.59 3.28
N ARG A 284 10.94 -6.19 4.42
CA ARG A 284 10.72 -5.44 5.67
C ARG A 284 11.98 -4.73 6.17
N GLN A 285 13.13 -5.40 6.12
CA GLN A 285 14.41 -4.78 6.52
C GLN A 285 14.74 -3.57 5.63
N PHE A 286 14.57 -3.71 4.31
CA PHE A 286 14.80 -2.61 3.38
C PHE A 286 13.87 -1.42 3.64
N VAL A 287 12.56 -1.65 3.82
CA VAL A 287 11.61 -0.56 4.12
C VAL A 287 11.92 0.11 5.46
N LYS A 288 12.39 -0.64 6.47
CA LYS A 288 12.88 -0.06 7.73
C LYS A 288 14.13 0.81 7.53
N ALA A 289 15.06 0.39 6.68
CA ALA A 289 16.24 1.18 6.33
C ALA A 289 15.86 2.47 5.59
N CYS A 290 14.86 2.42 4.69
CA CYS A 290 14.31 3.62 4.05
C CYS A 290 13.73 4.61 5.07
N ARG A 291 12.97 4.12 6.05
CA ARG A 291 12.44 4.96 7.14
C ARG A 291 13.57 5.63 7.92
N LEU A 292 14.61 4.87 8.27
CA LEU A 292 15.75 5.38 9.02
C LEU A 292 16.49 6.50 8.28
N ALA A 293 16.65 6.37 6.96
CA ALA A 293 17.26 7.43 6.16
C ALA A 293 16.40 8.72 6.14
N ILE A 294 15.07 8.58 5.99
CA ILE A 294 14.14 9.72 5.99
C ILE A 294 14.10 10.41 7.36
N GLU A 295 14.05 9.65 8.45
CA GLU A 295 13.93 10.19 9.81
C GLU A 295 15.24 10.79 10.35
N SER A 296 16.33 10.76 9.58
CA SER A 296 17.67 11.09 10.07
C SER A 296 17.88 12.57 10.43
N ASP A 297 17.07 13.48 9.88
CA ASP A 297 17.07 14.91 10.20
C ASP A 297 15.91 15.34 11.13
N GLY A 298 15.07 14.39 11.53
CA GLY A 298 13.91 14.61 12.40
C GLY A 298 12.78 15.43 11.76
N LYS A 299 12.82 15.71 10.44
CA LYS A 299 11.79 16.48 9.73
C LYS A 299 11.38 15.79 8.44
N ILE A 300 10.22 15.15 8.47
CA ILE A 300 9.71 14.42 7.32
C ILE A 300 8.96 15.37 6.39
N THR A 301 9.43 15.55 5.16
CA THR A 301 8.73 16.35 4.14
C THR A 301 7.60 15.56 3.48
N VAL A 302 6.66 16.25 2.83
CA VAL A 302 5.56 15.59 2.08
C VAL A 302 6.14 14.66 1.00
N ALA A 303 7.17 15.11 0.28
CA ALA A 303 7.78 14.34 -0.80
C ALA A 303 8.44 13.05 -0.31
N GLU A 304 9.12 13.08 0.84
CA GLU A 304 9.68 11.89 1.48
C GLU A 304 8.60 10.92 1.92
N GLY A 305 7.53 11.43 2.55
CA GLY A 305 6.39 10.61 2.97
C GLY A 305 5.70 9.92 1.80
N GLU A 306 5.49 10.63 0.69
CA GLU A 306 4.92 10.08 -0.55
C GLU A 306 5.84 9.01 -1.16
N LEU A 307 7.14 9.29 -1.30
CA LEU A 307 8.11 8.32 -1.82
C LEU A 307 8.17 7.06 -0.95
N TYR A 308 8.25 7.21 0.36
CA TYR A 308 8.23 6.10 1.31
C TYR A 308 6.98 5.24 1.16
N ARG A 309 5.81 5.88 1.03
CA ARG A 309 4.55 5.17 0.83
C ARG A 309 4.55 4.34 -0.44
N VAL A 310 5.06 4.90 -1.53
CA VAL A 310 5.17 4.21 -2.82
C VAL A 310 6.11 3.02 -2.71
N ILE A 311 7.28 3.19 -2.07
CA ILE A 311 8.25 2.09 -1.84
C ILE A 311 7.60 0.97 -1.01
N ALA A 312 6.95 1.30 0.11
CA ALA A 312 6.28 0.33 0.97
C ALA A 312 5.15 -0.42 0.24
N CYS A 313 4.34 0.32 -0.53
CA CYS A 313 3.28 -0.25 -1.37
C CYS A 313 3.85 -1.20 -2.43
N PHE A 314 4.91 -0.80 -3.12
CA PHE A 314 5.51 -1.58 -4.20
C PHE A 314 6.10 -2.90 -3.68
N LEU A 315 6.76 -2.82 -2.53
CA LEU A 315 7.36 -3.96 -1.83
C LEU A 315 6.34 -4.76 -1.00
N GLU A 316 5.07 -4.39 -1.01
CA GLU A 316 3.97 -5.05 -0.27
C GLU A 316 4.27 -5.21 1.22
N VAL A 317 4.88 -4.18 1.80
CA VAL A 317 5.15 -4.12 3.24
C VAL A 317 4.10 -3.21 3.89
N PRO A 318 3.29 -3.73 4.83
CA PRO A 318 2.33 -2.90 5.54
C PRO A 318 3.08 -2.01 6.53
N GLU A 319 3.15 -0.71 6.25
CA GLU A 319 3.74 0.29 7.14
C GLU A 319 2.74 1.43 7.38
N PRO A 320 2.67 1.97 8.61
CA PRO A 320 1.88 3.16 8.88
C PRO A 320 2.40 4.38 8.11
N PRO A 321 1.55 5.39 7.85
CA PRO A 321 2.01 6.70 7.39
C PRO A 321 3.12 7.23 8.28
N LEU A 322 4.10 7.87 7.66
CA LEU A 322 5.01 8.76 8.38
C LEU A 322 4.26 10.04 8.74
N THR A 323 4.47 10.55 9.94
CA THR A 323 3.92 11.85 10.36
C THR A 323 4.69 12.95 9.68
N VAL A 324 4.14 13.49 8.60
CA VAL A 324 4.74 14.58 7.82
C VAL A 324 4.73 15.86 8.64
N THR A 325 5.85 16.58 8.62
CA THR A 325 5.95 17.93 9.21
C THR A 325 5.53 18.94 8.16
N LEU A 326 4.41 19.62 8.39
CA LEU A 326 3.86 20.66 7.51
C LEU A 326 4.52 22.02 7.74
#